data_AF-A0A435FRN3-F1
#
_entry.id   AF-A0A435FRN3-F1
#
_cell.length_a   1.000
_cell.length_b   1.000
_cell.length_c   1.000
_cell.angle_alpha   90.00
_cell.angle_beta   90.00
_cell.angle_gamma   90.00
#
_symmetry.space_group_name_H-M   'P 1'
#
loop_
_entity.id
_entity.type
_entity.pdbx_description
1 polymer ?
#
loop_
_entity_poly.entity_id
_entity_poly.type
_entity_poly.pdbx_seq_one_letter_code
_entity_poly.pdbx_strand_id
1 'polypeptide(L)'
;MKVRRIVANIETPDIAAAKRFYQDVLGLDVLMDQGWILTCGSAETMTVQVSFMAEGGSGTPVPDLSIEVDDVDAALAGMKKAGFAVEYGPADEPWGVRRFYV
;
A
#
# COMPACT_ATOMS: atom_id res chain seq x y z
N MET A 1 -22.27 0.49 19.31
CA MET A 1 -21.91 0.11 17.93
C MET A 1 -20.39 -0.11 17.87
N LYS A 2 -19.89 -1.11 17.14
CA LYS A 2 -18.45 -1.45 17.06
C LYS A 2 -18.02 -1.54 15.60
N VAL A 3 -16.98 -0.80 15.22
CA VAL A 3 -16.39 -0.87 13.87
C VAL A 3 -15.64 -2.20 13.70
N ARG A 4 -15.87 -2.89 12.58
CA ARG A 4 -15.23 -4.19 12.27
C ARG A 4 -14.05 -4.08 11.31
N ARG A 5 -14.09 -3.14 10.37
CA ARG A 5 -13.03 -2.85 9.39
C ARG A 5 -13.22 -1.47 8.80
N ILE A 6 -12.14 -0.89 8.29
CA ILE A 6 -12.12 0.28 7.42
C ILE A 6 -11.42 -0.17 6.14
N VAL A 7 -11.95 0.21 4.98
CA VAL A 7 -11.39 -0.16 3.66
C VAL A 7 -11.18 1.13 2.89
N ALA A 8 -9.96 1.34 2.39
CA ALA A 8 -9.69 2.43 1.47
C ALA A 8 -10.32 2.11 0.11
N ASN A 9 -11.05 3.09 -0.44
CA ASN A 9 -11.60 3.00 -1.79
C ASN A 9 -10.89 4.07 -2.64
N ILE A 10 -10.20 3.64 -3.69
CA ILE A 10 -9.47 4.51 -4.60
C ILE A 10 -10.22 4.54 -5.92
N GLU A 11 -10.56 5.74 -6.38
CA GLU A 11 -11.18 5.93 -7.69
C GLU A 11 -10.16 5.63 -8.80
N THR A 12 -10.54 4.78 -9.75
CA THR A 12 -9.73 4.53 -10.96
C THR A 12 -10.63 4.17 -12.14
N PRO A 13 -10.34 4.70 -13.35
CA PRO A 13 -10.94 4.21 -14.58
C PRO A 13 -10.25 2.95 -15.12
N ASP A 14 -9.09 2.56 -14.56
CA ASP A 14 -8.26 1.43 -15.00
C ASP A 14 -8.02 0.45 -13.83
N ILE A 15 -8.87 -0.57 -13.73
CA ILE A 15 -8.76 -1.64 -12.75
C ILE A 15 -7.53 -2.54 -13.02
N ALA A 16 -7.08 -2.65 -14.28
CA ALA A 16 -5.94 -3.49 -14.62
C ALA A 16 -4.64 -2.89 -14.08
N ALA A 17 -4.51 -1.55 -14.09
CA ALA A 17 -3.39 -0.87 -13.43
C ALA A 17 -3.35 -1.16 -11.92
N ALA A 18 -4.51 -1.18 -11.26
CA ALA A 18 -4.60 -1.53 -9.84
C ALA A 18 -4.18 -3.00 -9.57
N LYS A 19 -4.58 -3.95 -10.44
CA LYS A 19 -4.12 -5.36 -10.33
C LYS A 19 -2.61 -5.46 -10.44
N ARG A 20 -1.99 -4.79 -11.41
CA ARG A 20 -0.53 -4.80 -11.58
C ARG A 20 0.20 -4.33 -10.32
N PHE A 21 -0.31 -3.31 -9.63
CA PHE A 21 0.33 -2.81 -8.41
C PHE A 21 0.04 -3.71 -7.20
N TYR A 22 -1.25 -3.90 -6.87
CA TYR A 22 -1.65 -4.54 -5.61
C TYR A 22 -1.57 -6.06 -5.65
N GLN A 23 -1.90 -6.68 -6.78
CA GLN A 23 -1.84 -8.14 -6.92
C GLN A 23 -0.45 -8.58 -7.42
N ASP A 24 0.00 -8.08 -8.57
CA ASP A 24 1.20 -8.66 -9.20
C ASP A 24 2.50 -8.26 -8.49
N VAL A 25 2.61 -7.02 -7.97
CA VAL A 25 3.82 -6.56 -7.26
C VAL A 25 3.74 -6.83 -5.77
N LEU A 26 2.64 -6.45 -5.11
CA LEU A 26 2.49 -6.61 -3.66
C LEU A 26 1.96 -8.00 -3.24
N GLY A 27 1.58 -8.85 -4.20
CA GLY A 27 1.19 -10.24 -3.93
C GLY A 27 -0.18 -10.40 -3.26
N LEU A 28 -1.06 -9.39 -3.29
CA LEU A 28 -2.40 -9.51 -2.72
C LEU A 28 -3.32 -10.37 -3.60
N ASP A 29 -4.18 -11.15 -2.96
CA ASP A 29 -5.22 -11.94 -3.61
C ASP A 29 -6.41 -11.07 -4.01
N VAL A 30 -7.06 -11.41 -5.11
CA VAL A 30 -8.35 -10.83 -5.49
C VAL A 30 -9.46 -11.47 -4.64
N LEU A 31 -10.00 -10.70 -3.71
CA LEU A 31 -11.07 -11.13 -2.81
C LEU A 31 -12.46 -10.88 -3.40
N MET A 32 -12.58 -9.84 -4.23
CA MET A 32 -13.83 -9.50 -4.92
C MET A 32 -13.52 -8.77 -6.22
N ASP A 33 -14.19 -9.16 -7.29
CA ASP A 33 -14.17 -8.46 -8.59
C ASP A 33 -15.59 -8.48 -9.16
N GLN A 34 -16.16 -7.29 -9.36
CA GLN A 34 -17.51 -7.10 -9.90
C GLN A 34 -17.50 -6.22 -11.16
N GLY A 35 -16.34 -6.07 -11.81
CA GLY A 35 -16.15 -5.22 -12.98
C GLY A 35 -16.11 -3.72 -12.70
N TRP A 36 -16.90 -3.20 -11.74
CA TRP A 36 -16.85 -1.80 -11.30
C TRP A 36 -16.03 -1.59 -10.01
N ILE A 37 -15.76 -2.66 -9.27
CA ILE A 37 -14.91 -2.67 -8.08
C ILE A 37 -14.02 -3.90 -8.10
N LEU A 38 -12.77 -3.69 -7.70
CA LEU A 38 -11.81 -4.72 -7.36
C LEU A 38 -11.41 -4.54 -5.89
N THR A 39 -11.38 -5.62 -5.12
CA THR A 39 -10.86 -5.64 -3.77
C THR A 39 -9.73 -6.67 -3.68
N CYS A 40 -8.53 -6.18 -3.38
CA CYS A 40 -7.36 -7.02 -3.10
C CYS A 40 -7.11 -7.10 -1.59
N GLY A 41 -6.60 -8.22 -1.10
CA GLY A 41 -6.22 -8.40 0.30
C GLY A 41 -5.41 -9.66 0.52
N SER A 42 -5.13 -10.01 1.78
CA SER A 42 -4.41 -11.23 2.14
C SER A 42 -5.12 -11.94 3.31
N ALA A 43 -4.62 -13.11 3.69
CA ALA A 43 -5.08 -13.83 4.87
C ALA A 43 -4.56 -13.23 6.20
N GLU A 44 -3.66 -12.24 6.13
CA GLU A 44 -3.11 -11.57 7.31
C GLU A 44 -4.16 -10.74 8.04
N THR A 45 -4.02 -10.63 9.37
CA THR A 45 -4.98 -9.92 10.21
C THR A 45 -4.39 -8.62 10.76
N MET A 46 -5.04 -7.51 10.45
CA MET A 46 -4.74 -6.18 11.01
C MET A 46 -5.83 -5.75 11.99
N THR A 47 -5.47 -5.05 13.06
CA THR A 47 -6.45 -4.36 13.93
C THR A 47 -7.06 -3.17 13.20
N VAL A 48 -8.28 -2.75 13.57
CA VAL A 48 -8.92 -1.59 12.94
C VAL A 48 -8.16 -0.31 13.33
N GLN A 49 -7.58 0.35 12.34
CA GLN A 49 -6.80 1.59 12.52
C GLN A 49 -7.09 2.61 11.41
N VAL A 50 -6.84 3.88 11.74
CA VAL A 50 -6.81 5.01 10.82
C VAL A 50 -5.83 6.04 11.40
N SER A 51 -4.95 6.58 10.58
CA SER A 51 -3.95 7.55 10.99
C SER A 51 -4.35 8.97 10.59
N PHE A 52 -3.95 9.94 11.39
CA PHE A 52 -4.08 11.36 11.10
C PHE A 52 -2.69 11.97 11.23
N MET A 53 -2.15 12.49 10.13
CA MET A 53 -0.77 12.93 10.04
C MET A 53 -0.74 14.37 9.54
N ALA A 54 0.09 15.22 10.16
CA ALA A 54 0.33 16.58 9.67
C ALA A 54 1.40 16.62 8.55
N GLU A 55 2.28 15.61 8.54
CA GLU A 55 3.32 15.37 7.52
C GLU A 55 3.63 13.87 7.47
N GLY A 56 4.35 13.41 6.45
CA GLY A 56 4.73 12.00 6.29
C GLY A 56 5.91 11.56 7.16
N GLY A 57 6.56 12.47 7.87
CA GLY A 57 7.79 12.23 8.62
C GLY A 57 9.02 12.45 7.74
N SER A 58 10.11 12.95 8.32
CA SER A 58 11.34 13.27 7.57
C SER A 58 11.11 14.28 6.42
N GLY A 59 10.08 15.12 6.52
CA GLY A 59 9.76 16.16 5.54
C GLY A 59 9.04 15.67 4.29
N THR A 60 8.61 14.41 4.24
CA THR A 60 7.79 13.88 3.14
C THR A 60 6.32 14.33 3.27
N PRO A 61 5.55 14.38 2.16
CA PRO A 61 4.12 14.56 2.24
C PRO A 61 3.44 13.38 2.98
N VAL A 62 2.24 13.63 3.52
CA VAL A 62 1.39 12.56 4.06
C VAL A 62 1.10 11.57 2.92
N PRO A 63 1.39 10.27 3.08
CA PRO A 63 1.07 9.28 2.07
C PRO A 63 -0.43 9.01 2.07
N ASP A 64 -0.99 8.68 0.90
CA ASP A 64 -2.40 8.26 0.82
C ASP A 64 -2.64 6.95 1.58
N LEU A 65 -1.67 6.02 1.51
CA LEU A 65 -1.71 4.73 2.18
C LEU A 65 -0.34 4.38 2.77
N SER A 66 -0.35 3.82 3.98
CA SER A 66 0.78 3.09 4.55
C SER A 66 0.54 1.60 4.35
N ILE A 67 1.42 0.93 3.61
CA ILE A 67 1.37 -0.51 3.35
C ILE A 67 2.57 -1.16 4.03
N GLU A 68 2.30 -1.96 5.08
CA GLU A 68 3.33 -2.74 5.78
C GLU A 68 3.59 -4.04 5.02
N VAL A 69 4.87 -4.38 4.86
CA VAL A 69 5.35 -5.61 4.22
C VAL A 69 6.40 -6.25 5.11
N ASP A 70 6.54 -7.57 5.01
CA ASP A 70 7.55 -8.35 5.73
C ASP A 70 8.97 -8.18 5.17
N ASP A 71 9.09 -7.90 3.86
CA ASP A 71 10.36 -7.63 3.19
C ASP A 71 10.27 -6.37 2.28
N VAL A 72 10.78 -5.25 2.80
CA VAL A 72 10.79 -3.95 2.12
C VAL A 72 11.72 -3.94 0.90
N ASP A 73 12.84 -4.66 0.94
CA ASP A 73 13.80 -4.68 -0.17
C ASP A 73 13.26 -5.52 -1.33
N ALA A 74 12.55 -6.62 -1.04
CA ALA A 74 11.83 -7.41 -2.05
C ALA A 74 10.70 -6.59 -2.71
N ALA A 75 9.89 -5.89 -1.90
CA ALA A 75 8.83 -5.02 -2.42
C ALA A 75 9.40 -3.91 -3.32
N LEU A 76 10.49 -3.25 -2.89
CA LEU A 76 11.18 -2.22 -3.66
C LEU A 76 11.70 -2.77 -5.00
N ALA A 77 12.32 -3.95 -4.99
CA ALA A 77 12.80 -4.60 -6.21
C ALA A 77 11.64 -4.92 -7.17
N GLY A 78 10.52 -5.41 -6.64
CA GLY A 78 9.28 -5.66 -7.40
C GLY A 78 8.73 -4.38 -8.06
N MET A 79 8.63 -3.29 -7.29
CA MET A 79 8.17 -1.99 -7.79
C MET A 79 9.04 -1.46 -8.93
N LYS A 80 10.37 -1.48 -8.74
CA LYS A 80 11.33 -1.07 -9.77
C LYS A 80 11.25 -1.94 -11.03
N LYS A 81 11.17 -3.26 -10.87
CA LYS A 81 11.05 -4.21 -11.99
C LYS A 81 9.76 -3.99 -12.77
N ALA A 82 8.67 -3.70 -12.07
CA ALA A 82 7.40 -3.38 -12.70
C ALA A 82 7.41 -2.00 -13.37
N GLY A 83 8.37 -1.12 -13.07
CA GLY A 83 8.50 0.20 -13.67
C GLY A 83 7.76 1.32 -12.93
N PHE A 84 7.44 1.12 -11.65
CA PHE A 84 6.94 2.20 -10.79
C PHE A 84 8.10 3.08 -10.30
N ALA A 85 7.87 4.40 -10.24
CA ALA A 85 8.88 5.37 -9.85
C ALA A 85 8.96 5.45 -8.33
N VAL A 86 10.15 5.29 -7.76
CA VAL A 86 10.35 5.45 -6.31
C VAL A 86 10.63 6.92 -6.02
N GLU A 87 9.71 7.59 -5.34
CA GLU A 87 9.76 9.03 -5.07
C GLU A 87 10.61 9.38 -3.85
N TYR A 88 10.71 8.45 -2.90
CA TYR A 88 11.48 8.59 -1.67
C TYR A 88 12.03 7.23 -1.22
N GLY A 89 13.24 7.21 -0.66
CA GLY A 89 13.82 6.01 -0.06
C GLY A 89 14.41 4.99 -1.06
N PRO A 90 14.70 3.75 -0.61
CA PRO A 90 14.45 3.26 0.75
C PRO A 90 15.30 4.00 1.79
N ALA A 91 14.73 4.26 2.95
CA ALA A 91 15.42 4.88 4.08
C ALA A 91 15.06 4.14 5.37
N ASP A 92 16.06 4.02 6.25
CA ASP A 92 15.86 3.59 7.64
C ASP A 92 15.56 4.83 8.48
N GLU A 93 14.33 4.92 8.97
CA GLU A 93 13.84 6.09 9.69
C GLU A 93 14.17 6.01 11.18
N PRO A 94 14.35 7.14 11.88
CA PRO A 94 14.74 7.14 13.30
C PRO A 94 13.70 6.52 14.24
N TRP A 95 12.46 6.32 13.79
CA TRP A 95 11.40 5.62 14.52
C TRP A 95 11.38 4.10 14.26
N GLY A 96 12.42 3.55 13.62
CA GLY A 96 12.62 2.09 13.51
C GLY A 96 11.85 1.43 12.36
N VAL A 97 11.43 2.20 11.35
CA VAL A 97 10.78 1.68 10.14
C VAL A 97 11.70 1.90 8.94
N ARG A 98 11.88 0.86 8.13
CA ARG A 98 12.47 0.98 6.79
C ARG A 98 11.35 1.17 5.77
N ARG A 99 11.40 2.21 4.93
CA ARG A 99 10.31 2.51 3.98
C ARG A 99 10.79 3.19 2.71
N PHE A 100 9.93 3.21 1.71
CA PHE A 100 10.05 4.00 0.49
C PHE A 100 8.66 4.50 0.05
N TYR A 101 8.61 5.55 -0.78
CA TYR A 101 7.37 6.01 -1.45
C TYR A 101 7.47 5.65 -2.94
N VAL A 102 6.33 5.32 -3.54
CA VAL A 102 6.20 4.86 -4.93
C VAL A 102 4.86 5.29 -5.52
#